data_AF-A0A4R2LCW3-F1
#
_entry.id   AF-A0A4R2LCW3-F1
#
_cell.length_a   1.000
_cell.length_b   1.000
_cell.length_c   1.000
_cell.angle_alpha   90.00
_cell.angle_beta   90.00
_cell.angle_gamma   90.00
#
_symmetry.space_group_name_H-M   'P 1'
#
loop_
_entity.id
_entity.type
_entity.pdbx_description
1 polymer ?
#
loop_
_entity_poly.entity_id
_entity_poly.type
_entity_poly.pdbx_seq_one_letter_code
_entity_poly.pdbx_strand_id
1 'polypeptide(L)'
;MLTPIDVQAKIFKSGMGYSKADVDSFLTNLYADYGTLYRENMELKDKTNLLNESLNRYKDIEKSLQKALVLAETTSEETIASAKTNAAVIEQEARVKAEAIVADAKQELENIRSMTVELVQKYESYKSQYKALASAQMELLSSDAFNIELTKVDSLVVSEAPAAKPVYQEAAAQVAANAAKEAEDDMDETVSMEDDTMIKDIASIFEK
;
A
#
# COMPACT_ATOMS: atom_id res chain seq x y z
N MET A 1 -60.16 -57.11 18.20
CA MET A 1 -61.18 -56.76 19.22
C MET A 1 -62.53 -56.75 18.54
N LEU A 2 -63.59 -57.07 19.27
CA LEU A 2 -64.96 -56.92 18.76
C LEU A 2 -65.28 -55.43 18.61
N THR A 3 -65.93 -55.06 17.52
CA THR A 3 -66.49 -53.73 17.33
C THR A 3 -67.92 -53.71 17.88
N PRO A 4 -68.51 -52.51 18.11
CA PRO A 4 -69.92 -52.44 18.47
C PRO A 4 -70.81 -53.24 17.50
N ILE A 5 -70.56 -53.16 16.18
CA ILE A 5 -71.37 -53.90 15.20
C ILE A 5 -71.27 -55.42 15.38
N ASP A 6 -70.10 -55.93 15.80
CA ASP A 6 -69.90 -57.35 16.05
C ASP A 6 -70.67 -57.84 17.28
N VAL A 7 -70.86 -56.97 18.28
CA VAL A 7 -71.69 -57.25 19.46
C VAL A 7 -73.17 -57.28 19.09
N GLN A 8 -73.62 -56.36 18.23
CA GLN A 8 -75.01 -56.28 17.78
C GLN A 8 -75.38 -57.46 16.86
N ALA A 9 -74.47 -57.91 16.01
CA ALA A 9 -74.70 -59.02 15.08
C ALA A 9 -74.59 -60.42 15.73
N LYS A 10 -74.30 -60.50 17.05
CA LYS A 10 -74.06 -61.77 17.72
C LYS A 10 -75.35 -62.55 17.94
N ILE A 11 -75.44 -63.72 17.31
CA ILE A 11 -76.55 -64.68 17.52
C ILE A 11 -76.11 -65.78 18.48
N PHE A 12 -76.93 -66.04 19.50
CA PHE A 12 -76.73 -67.11 20.48
C PHE A 12 -77.56 -68.36 20.12
N LYS A 13 -77.06 -69.55 20.45
CA LYS A 13 -77.77 -70.82 20.26
C LYS A 13 -78.87 -70.97 21.33
N SER A 14 -80.06 -71.44 20.96
CA SER A 14 -81.14 -71.75 21.91
C SER A 14 -80.89 -73.07 22.68
N GLY A 15 -81.18 -73.08 23.98
CA GLY A 15 -81.07 -74.25 24.88
C GLY A 15 -81.56 -73.92 26.31
N MET A 16 -81.38 -74.84 27.28
CA MET A 16 -81.56 -74.51 28.71
C MET A 16 -80.47 -73.50 29.13
N GLY A 17 -80.83 -72.25 29.38
CA GLY A 17 -79.90 -71.16 29.65
C GLY A 17 -80.60 -69.86 30.04
N TYR A 18 -79.87 -68.74 29.96
CA TYR A 18 -80.37 -67.41 30.32
C TYR A 18 -81.60 -67.00 29.49
N SER A 19 -82.45 -66.16 30.09
CA SER A 19 -83.62 -65.59 29.41
C SER A 19 -83.19 -64.74 28.22
N LYS A 20 -83.69 -65.08 27.03
CA LYS A 20 -83.38 -64.34 25.80
C LYS A 20 -83.74 -62.85 25.91
N ALA A 21 -84.87 -62.53 26.51
CA ALA A 21 -85.32 -61.14 26.67
C ALA A 21 -84.42 -60.30 27.58
N ASP A 22 -83.89 -60.92 28.64
CA ASP A 22 -83.00 -60.26 29.60
C ASP A 22 -81.60 -60.03 28.98
N VAL A 23 -81.08 -61.04 28.27
CA VAL A 23 -79.82 -60.95 27.52
C VAL A 23 -79.92 -59.89 26.41
N ASP A 24 -81.01 -59.86 25.63
CA ASP A 24 -81.20 -58.88 24.57
C ASP A 24 -81.28 -57.44 25.11
N SER A 25 -81.93 -57.23 26.26
CA SER A 25 -81.97 -55.93 26.93
C SER A 25 -80.59 -55.49 27.42
N PHE A 26 -79.83 -56.40 28.05
CA PHE A 26 -78.46 -56.11 28.48
C PHE A 26 -77.54 -55.81 27.29
N LEU A 27 -77.61 -56.60 26.21
CA LEU A 27 -76.80 -56.40 25.01
C LEU A 27 -77.13 -55.09 24.29
N THR A 28 -78.38 -54.64 24.34
CA THR A 28 -78.79 -53.34 23.80
C THR A 28 -78.08 -52.19 24.51
N ASN A 29 -78.07 -52.21 25.85
CA ASN A 29 -77.35 -51.21 26.65
C ASN A 29 -75.84 -51.32 26.44
N LEU A 30 -75.30 -52.55 26.43
CA LEU A 30 -73.88 -52.81 26.20
C LEU A 30 -73.42 -52.27 24.84
N TYR A 31 -74.20 -52.48 23.77
CA TYR A 31 -73.88 -51.94 22.44
C TYR A 31 -73.85 -50.41 22.44
N ALA A 32 -74.82 -49.76 23.09
CA ALA A 32 -74.91 -48.30 23.15
C ALA A 32 -73.71 -47.70 23.91
N ASP A 33 -73.37 -48.24 25.07
CA ASP A 33 -72.25 -47.79 25.90
C ASP A 33 -70.91 -48.08 25.21
N TYR A 34 -70.76 -49.28 24.65
CA TYR A 34 -69.55 -49.65 23.92
C TYR A 34 -69.36 -48.82 22.65
N GLY A 35 -70.44 -48.46 21.96
CA GLY A 35 -70.42 -47.54 20.81
C GLY A 35 -69.96 -46.14 21.19
N THR A 36 -70.41 -45.63 22.34
CA THR A 36 -69.96 -44.33 22.88
C THR A 36 -68.48 -44.39 23.24
N LEU A 37 -68.06 -45.39 24.01
CA LEU A 37 -66.66 -45.59 24.41
C LEU A 37 -65.73 -45.74 23.19
N TYR A 38 -66.16 -46.47 22.17
CA TYR A 38 -65.38 -46.69 20.95
C TYR A 38 -65.16 -45.38 20.18
N ARG A 39 -66.20 -44.54 20.08
CA ARG A 39 -66.11 -43.24 19.42
C ARG A 39 -65.20 -42.27 20.19
N GLU A 40 -65.40 -42.17 21.51
CA GLU A 40 -64.52 -41.36 22.37
C GLU A 40 -63.07 -41.82 22.28
N ASN A 41 -62.81 -43.13 22.22
CA ASN A 41 -61.46 -43.66 22.06
C ASN A 41 -60.82 -43.25 20.72
N MET A 42 -61.59 -43.24 19.62
CA MET A 42 -61.13 -42.74 18.33
C MET A 42 -60.82 -41.25 18.40
N GLU A 43 -61.74 -40.43 18.92
CA GLU A 43 -61.54 -38.99 19.04
C GLU A 43 -60.32 -38.64 19.91
N LEU A 44 -60.12 -39.35 21.02
CA LEU A 44 -58.96 -39.18 21.89
C LEU A 44 -57.65 -39.59 21.20
N LYS A 45 -57.66 -40.66 20.41
CA LYS A 45 -56.48 -41.08 19.62
C LYS A 45 -56.14 -40.04 18.56
N ASP A 46 -57.12 -39.52 17.85
CA ASP A 46 -56.91 -38.48 16.84
C ASP A 46 -56.35 -37.21 17.47
N LYS A 47 -56.92 -36.78 18.61
CA LYS A 47 -56.41 -35.64 19.37
C LYS A 47 -54.98 -35.86 19.87
N THR A 48 -54.67 -37.07 20.32
CA THR A 48 -53.32 -37.44 20.78
C THR A 48 -52.33 -37.39 19.62
N ASN A 49 -52.70 -37.86 18.43
CA ASN A 49 -51.86 -37.80 17.24
C ASN A 49 -51.58 -36.34 16.84
N LEU A 50 -52.61 -35.49 16.78
CA LEU A 50 -52.46 -34.06 16.47
C LEU A 50 -51.56 -33.33 17.49
N LEU A 51 -51.71 -33.63 18.77
CA LEU A 51 -50.87 -33.07 19.84
C LEU A 51 -49.41 -33.53 19.70
N ASN A 52 -49.18 -34.80 19.38
CA ASN A 52 -47.83 -35.34 19.16
C ASN A 52 -47.16 -34.71 17.93
N GLU A 53 -47.88 -34.53 16.83
CA GLU A 53 -47.37 -33.83 15.64
C GLU A 53 -46.99 -32.39 15.97
N SER A 54 -47.86 -31.67 16.69
CA SER A 54 -47.60 -30.31 17.13
C SER A 54 -46.37 -30.24 18.05
N LEU A 55 -46.25 -31.18 18.99
CA LEU A 55 -45.10 -31.27 19.89
C LEU A 55 -43.79 -31.50 19.13
N ASN A 56 -43.79 -32.40 18.15
CA ASN A 56 -42.63 -32.65 17.31
C ASN A 56 -42.23 -31.40 16.52
N ARG A 57 -43.20 -30.69 15.94
CA ARG A 57 -42.95 -29.41 15.27
C ARG A 57 -42.32 -28.39 16.22
N TYR A 58 -42.80 -28.28 17.46
CA TYR A 58 -42.21 -27.36 18.44
C TYR A 58 -40.78 -27.77 18.82
N LYS A 59 -40.48 -29.06 18.96
CA LYS A 59 -39.11 -29.55 19.19
C LYS A 59 -38.17 -29.21 18.04
N ASP A 60 -38.63 -29.31 16.80
CA ASP A 60 -37.83 -28.95 15.63
C ASP A 60 -37.55 -27.45 15.56
N ILE A 61 -38.54 -26.62 15.92
CA ILE A 61 -38.38 -25.16 16.05
C ILE A 61 -37.39 -24.83 17.16
N GLU A 62 -37.53 -25.44 18.34
CA GLU A 62 -36.63 -25.25 19.48
C GLU A 62 -35.18 -25.60 19.10
N LYS A 63 -34.98 -26.74 18.44
CA LYS A 63 -33.65 -27.16 17.96
C LYS A 63 -33.06 -26.18 16.95
N SER A 64 -33.90 -25.62 16.07
CA SER A 64 -33.47 -24.62 15.09
C SER A 64 -33.11 -23.30 15.76
N LEU A 65 -33.89 -22.88 16.77
CA LEU A 65 -33.62 -21.69 17.56
C LEU A 65 -32.33 -21.83 18.37
N GLN A 66 -32.11 -22.97 19.00
CA GLN A 66 -30.88 -23.25 19.75
C GLN A 66 -29.65 -23.17 18.84
N LYS A 67 -29.72 -23.75 17.63
CA LYS A 67 -28.65 -23.63 16.63
C LYS A 67 -28.41 -22.19 16.21
N ALA A 68 -29.47 -21.42 15.98
CA ALA A 68 -29.37 -20.01 15.62
C ALA A 68 -28.73 -19.17 16.74
N LEU A 69 -29.05 -19.46 18.00
CA LEU A 69 -28.44 -18.80 19.16
C LEU A 69 -26.94 -19.10 19.27
N VAL A 70 -26.55 -20.37 19.17
CA VAL A 70 -25.13 -20.75 19.21
C VAL A 70 -24.36 -20.14 18.04
N LEU A 71 -24.95 -20.11 16.84
CA LEU A 71 -24.35 -19.47 15.68
C LEU A 71 -24.18 -17.96 15.89
N ALA A 72 -25.20 -17.29 16.43
CA ALA A 72 -25.14 -15.86 16.72
C ALA A 72 -24.08 -15.53 17.77
N GLU A 73 -23.97 -16.33 18.84
CA GLU A 73 -22.95 -16.21 19.86
C GLU A 73 -21.54 -16.38 19.27
N THR A 74 -21.32 -17.49 18.55
CA THR A 74 -20.03 -17.78 17.89
C THR A 74 -19.63 -16.67 16.92
N THR A 75 -20.58 -16.20 16.09
CA THR A 75 -20.32 -15.12 15.13
C THR A 75 -20.01 -13.80 15.83
N SER A 76 -20.69 -13.51 16.95
CA SER A 76 -20.42 -12.32 17.76
C SER A 76 -19.02 -12.37 18.36
N GLU A 77 -18.63 -13.50 18.95
CA GLU A 77 -17.30 -13.71 19.51
C GLU A 77 -16.20 -13.59 18.46
N GLU A 78 -16.38 -14.22 17.29
CA GLU A 78 -15.44 -14.15 16.17
C GLU A 78 -15.31 -12.72 15.65
N THR A 79 -16.43 -11.99 15.52
CA THR A 79 -16.43 -10.58 15.11
C THR A 79 -15.67 -9.72 16.11
N ILE A 80 -15.87 -9.92 17.42
CA ILE A 80 -15.16 -9.19 18.47
C ILE A 80 -13.67 -9.52 18.46
N ALA A 81 -13.30 -10.79 18.31
CA ALA A 81 -11.91 -11.23 18.25
C ALA A 81 -11.18 -10.65 17.03
N SER A 82 -11.83 -10.67 15.86
CA SER A 82 -11.32 -10.08 14.63
C SER A 82 -11.14 -8.56 14.77
N ALA A 83 -12.15 -7.85 15.31
CA ALA A 83 -12.07 -6.42 15.55
C ALA A 83 -10.93 -6.04 16.51
N LYS A 84 -10.73 -6.80 17.60
CA LYS A 84 -9.61 -6.59 18.54
C LYS A 84 -8.26 -6.80 17.87
N THR A 85 -8.12 -7.85 17.07
CA THR A 85 -6.89 -8.15 16.34
C THR A 85 -6.57 -7.05 15.34
N ASN A 86 -7.55 -6.63 14.54
CA ASN A 86 -7.40 -5.55 13.57
C ASN A 86 -7.06 -4.22 14.25
N ALA A 87 -7.69 -3.91 15.39
CA ALA A 87 -7.37 -2.72 16.16
C ALA A 87 -5.91 -2.73 16.64
N ALA A 88 -5.43 -3.86 17.16
CA ALA A 88 -4.03 -4.01 17.59
C ALA A 88 -3.04 -3.86 16.43
N VAL A 89 -3.37 -4.41 15.25
CA VAL A 89 -2.56 -4.23 14.03
C VAL A 89 -2.51 -2.76 13.62
N ILE A 90 -3.67 -2.07 13.57
CA ILE A 90 -3.74 -0.65 13.23
C ILE A 90 -2.93 0.20 14.22
N GLU A 91 -3.03 -0.08 15.52
CA GLU A 91 -2.26 0.63 16.54
C GLU A 91 -0.75 0.42 16.35
N GLN A 92 -0.33 -0.82 16.08
CA GLN A 92 1.07 -1.13 15.85
C GLN A 92 1.60 -0.48 14.56
N GLU A 93 0.85 -0.53 13.47
CA GLU A 93 1.22 0.13 12.21
C GLU A 93 1.32 1.65 12.39
N ALA A 94 0.38 2.26 13.12
CA ALA A 94 0.39 3.68 13.41
C ALA A 94 1.63 4.07 14.24
N ARG A 95 2.00 3.25 15.23
CA ARG A 95 3.23 3.45 16.03
C ARG A 95 4.47 3.37 15.17
N VAL A 96 4.62 2.33 14.34
CA VAL A 96 5.77 2.16 13.45
C VAL A 96 5.88 3.34 12.46
N LYS A 97 4.76 3.77 11.87
CA LYS A 97 4.74 4.93 10.98
C LYS A 97 5.13 6.22 11.71
N ALA A 98 4.63 6.44 12.92
CA ALA A 98 4.99 7.59 13.73
C ALA A 98 6.49 7.60 14.08
N GLU A 99 7.04 6.45 14.48
CA GLU A 99 8.47 6.29 14.76
C GLU A 99 9.33 6.56 13.52
N ALA A 100 8.91 6.07 12.35
CA ALA A 100 9.58 6.34 11.08
C ALA A 100 9.58 7.84 10.74
N ILE A 101 8.43 8.51 10.84
CA ILE A 101 8.32 9.96 10.61
C ILE A 101 9.25 10.74 11.56
N VAL A 102 9.30 10.36 12.84
CA VAL A 102 10.16 11.01 13.83
C VAL A 102 11.64 10.76 13.52
N ALA A 103 12.00 9.56 13.07
CA ALA A 103 13.37 9.24 12.67
C ALA A 103 13.80 10.05 11.45
N ASP A 104 12.95 10.12 10.41
CA ASP A 104 13.21 10.90 9.20
C ASP A 104 13.36 12.38 9.51
N ALA A 105 12.47 12.96 10.34
CA ALA A 105 12.55 14.35 10.75
C ALA A 105 13.83 14.66 11.55
N LYS A 106 14.29 13.72 12.40
CA LYS A 106 15.57 13.87 13.12
C LYS A 106 16.76 13.82 12.16
N GLN A 107 16.73 12.94 11.18
CA GLN A 107 17.78 12.84 10.17
C GLN A 107 17.85 14.12 9.34
N GLU A 108 16.71 14.65 8.91
CA GLU A 108 16.63 15.91 8.17
C GLU A 108 17.15 17.08 9.01
N LEU A 109 16.76 17.15 10.30
CA LEU A 109 17.26 18.16 11.22
C LEU A 109 18.80 18.12 11.33
N GLU A 110 19.37 16.92 11.43
CA GLU A 110 20.83 16.78 11.53
C GLU A 110 21.53 17.17 10.23
N ASN A 111 20.95 16.84 9.07
CA ASN A 111 21.45 17.28 7.78
C ASN A 111 21.44 18.82 7.68
N ILE A 112 20.34 19.47 8.07
CA ILE A 112 20.23 20.94 8.08
C ILE A 112 21.26 21.56 9.02
N ARG A 113 21.49 20.96 10.20
CA ARG A 113 22.53 21.42 11.13
C ARG A 113 23.92 21.32 10.51
N SER A 114 24.26 20.19 9.89
CA SER A 114 25.54 20.02 9.20
C SER A 114 25.73 21.08 8.10
N MET A 115 24.72 21.26 7.25
CA MET A 115 24.72 22.29 6.20
C MET A 115 24.89 23.70 6.78
N THR A 116 24.25 23.99 7.91
CA THR A 116 24.37 25.29 8.60
C THR A 116 25.81 25.52 9.07
N VAL A 117 26.43 24.52 9.69
CA VAL A 117 27.82 24.60 10.16
C VAL A 117 28.77 24.80 8.99
N GLU A 118 28.61 24.03 7.91
CA GLU A 118 29.41 24.19 6.69
C GLU A 118 29.26 25.58 6.07
N LEU A 119 28.04 26.13 6.03
CA LEU A 119 27.78 27.45 5.49
C LEU A 119 28.47 28.54 6.32
N VAL A 120 28.44 28.44 7.64
CA VAL A 120 29.13 29.37 8.54
C VAL A 120 30.65 29.29 8.34
N GLN A 121 31.21 28.09 8.21
CA GLN A 121 32.64 27.91 7.93
C GLN A 121 33.05 28.52 6.59
N LYS A 122 32.26 28.30 5.54
CA LYS A 122 32.46 28.92 4.22
C LYS A 122 32.41 30.44 4.33
N TYR A 123 31.43 30.99 5.05
CA TYR A 123 31.30 32.43 5.27
C TYR A 123 32.54 33.03 5.96
N GLU A 124 33.02 32.44 7.05
CA GLU A 124 34.22 32.93 7.74
C GLU A 124 35.48 32.81 6.86
N SER A 125 35.61 31.74 6.06
CA SER A 125 36.71 31.61 5.10
C SER A 125 36.67 32.71 4.05
N TYR A 126 35.51 32.97 3.42
CA TYR A 126 35.35 34.07 2.46
C TYR A 126 35.67 35.42 3.08
N LYS A 127 35.14 35.71 4.27
CA LYS A 127 35.43 36.94 5.00
C LYS A 127 36.92 37.13 5.27
N SER A 128 37.63 36.07 5.66
CA SER A 128 39.08 36.10 5.84
C SER A 128 39.82 36.37 4.53
N GLN A 129 39.43 35.70 3.44
CA GLN A 129 40.03 35.90 2.11
C GLN A 129 39.84 37.34 1.60
N TYR A 130 38.63 37.90 1.75
CA TYR A 130 38.35 39.29 1.38
C TYR A 130 39.14 40.28 2.23
N LYS A 131 39.25 40.05 3.54
CA LYS A 131 40.07 40.89 4.42
C LYS A 131 41.54 40.86 4.01
N ALA A 132 42.09 39.68 3.71
CA ALA A 132 43.46 39.53 3.24
C ALA A 132 43.69 40.25 1.90
N LEU A 133 42.75 40.12 0.94
CA LEU A 133 42.82 40.82 -0.34
C LEU A 133 42.80 42.34 -0.16
N ALA A 134 41.89 42.85 0.67
CA ALA A 134 41.81 44.28 0.96
C ALA A 134 43.08 44.80 1.66
N SER A 135 43.62 44.05 2.62
CA SER A 135 44.90 44.39 3.27
C SER A 135 46.05 44.41 2.28
N ALA A 136 46.16 43.43 1.37
CA ALA A 136 47.19 43.40 0.34
C ALA A 136 47.07 44.58 -0.64
N GLN A 137 45.86 44.96 -1.04
CA GLN A 137 45.63 46.16 -1.85
C GLN A 137 46.02 47.45 -1.12
N MET A 138 45.72 47.52 0.18
CA MET A 138 46.06 48.67 1.02
C MET A 138 47.58 48.79 1.22
N GLU A 139 48.27 47.67 1.37
CA GLU A 139 49.73 47.59 1.39
C GLU A 139 50.34 48.01 0.04
N LEU A 140 49.78 47.56 -1.09
CA LEU A 140 50.20 47.97 -2.42
C LEU A 140 50.06 49.49 -2.62
N LEU A 141 48.94 50.09 -2.23
CA LEU A 141 48.74 51.55 -2.31
C LEU A 141 49.65 52.33 -1.36
N SER A 142 50.05 51.72 -0.25
CA SER A 142 50.99 52.31 0.71
C SER A 142 52.45 52.11 0.30
N SER A 143 52.72 51.31 -0.73
CA SER A 143 54.07 51.06 -1.25
C SER A 143 54.58 52.23 -2.10
N ASP A 144 55.90 52.36 -2.20
CA ASP A 144 56.57 53.41 -2.99
C ASP A 144 56.22 53.38 -4.49
N ALA A 145 55.59 52.30 -4.98
CA ALA A 145 55.12 52.19 -6.37
C ALA A 145 54.00 53.18 -6.71
N PHE A 146 53.20 53.61 -5.71
CA PHE A 146 52.12 54.59 -5.88
C PHE A 146 52.47 55.99 -5.35
N ASN A 147 53.69 56.18 -4.85
CA ASN A 147 54.17 57.45 -4.36
C ASN A 147 54.62 58.32 -5.55
N ILE A 148 53.65 59.00 -6.19
CA ILE A 148 53.92 59.96 -7.25
C ILE A 148 54.52 61.22 -6.61
N GLU A 149 55.85 61.23 -6.48
CA GLU A 149 56.57 62.46 -6.17
C GLU A 149 56.44 63.43 -7.35
N LEU A 150 55.92 64.64 -7.08
CA LEU A 150 55.76 65.72 -8.08
C LEU A 150 57.05 66.03 -8.88
N THR A 151 58.21 65.71 -8.31
CA THR A 151 59.55 65.91 -8.89
C THR A 151 59.83 65.10 -10.15
N LYS A 152 59.07 64.04 -10.46
CA LYS A 152 59.28 63.25 -11.69
C LYS A 152 58.45 63.73 -12.88
N VAL A 153 57.46 64.59 -12.67
CA VAL A 153 56.60 65.12 -13.75
C VAL A 153 57.35 66.10 -14.67
N ASP A 154 58.33 66.84 -14.12
CA ASP A 154 59.16 67.77 -14.92
C ASP A 154 60.06 67.05 -15.94
N SER A 155 60.31 65.74 -15.77
CA SER A 155 61.09 64.94 -16.72
C SER A 155 60.30 64.46 -17.94
N LEU A 156 58.98 64.69 -17.97
CA LEU A 156 58.11 64.33 -19.11
C LEU A 156 57.97 65.46 -20.13
N VAL A 157 58.57 66.63 -19.88
CA VAL A 157 58.48 67.79 -20.77
C VAL A 157 59.83 67.99 -21.49
N VAL A 158 59.79 67.69 -22.79
CA VAL A 158 60.72 68.03 -23.89
C VAL A 158 61.86 67.04 -24.22
N SER A 159 61.71 66.31 -25.34
CA SER A 159 62.30 66.75 -26.62
C SER A 159 61.84 65.87 -27.79
N GLU A 160 61.65 66.51 -28.94
CA GLU A 160 61.15 65.96 -30.21
C GLU A 160 61.90 64.69 -30.65
N ALA A 161 61.14 63.65 -31.02
CA ALA A 161 61.67 62.48 -31.71
C ALA A 161 61.85 62.78 -33.21
N PRO A 162 63.06 62.62 -33.79
CA PRO A 162 63.22 62.68 -35.24
C PRO A 162 62.83 61.35 -35.91
N ALA A 163 61.94 61.48 -36.89
CA ALA A 163 61.73 60.69 -38.12
C ALA A 163 61.78 59.14 -38.09
N ALA A 164 60.61 58.55 -38.38
CA ALA A 164 60.39 57.15 -38.72
C ALA A 164 61.11 56.67 -40.01
N LYS A 165 61.48 55.39 -40.05
CA LYS A 165 61.66 54.61 -41.30
C LYS A 165 60.75 53.37 -41.27
N PRO A 166 59.84 53.19 -42.25
CA PRO A 166 58.89 52.07 -42.26
C PRO A 166 59.52 50.79 -42.84
N VAL A 167 59.47 49.69 -42.08
CA VAL A 167 59.93 48.34 -42.49
C VAL A 167 58.70 47.46 -42.72
N TYR A 168 58.01 47.67 -43.86
CA TYR A 168 56.92 46.79 -44.30
C TYR A 168 56.97 46.62 -45.82
N GLN A 169 58.07 46.08 -46.35
CA GLN A 169 58.09 45.57 -47.74
C GLN A 169 58.78 44.21 -47.93
N GLU A 170 59.51 43.68 -46.94
CA GLU A 170 60.18 42.37 -47.10
C GLU A 170 59.37 41.16 -46.60
N ALA A 171 58.41 41.35 -45.69
CA ALA A 171 57.62 40.24 -45.15
C ALA A 171 56.65 39.61 -46.17
N ALA A 172 56.20 40.36 -47.18
CA ALA A 172 55.26 39.86 -48.19
C ALA A 172 55.90 38.88 -49.19
N ALA A 173 57.23 38.90 -49.36
CA ALA A 173 57.93 38.02 -50.29
C ALA A 173 58.23 36.63 -49.69
N GLN A 174 58.32 36.50 -48.37
CA GLN A 174 58.64 35.23 -47.70
C GLN A 174 57.43 34.32 -47.47
N VAL A 175 56.22 34.89 -47.34
CA VAL A 175 54.99 34.08 -47.18
C VAL A 175 54.56 33.38 -48.48
N ALA A 176 54.88 33.97 -49.65
CA ALA A 176 54.56 33.36 -50.94
C ALA A 176 55.50 32.20 -51.34
N ALA A 177 56.72 32.17 -50.81
CA ALA A 177 57.70 31.12 -51.12
C ALA A 177 57.51 29.82 -50.31
N ASN A 178 56.90 29.89 -49.13
CA ASN A 178 56.72 28.73 -48.26
C ASN A 178 55.43 27.94 -48.57
N ALA A 179 54.39 28.58 -49.11
CA ALA A 179 53.14 27.91 -49.48
C ALA A 179 53.27 26.97 -50.70
N ALA A 180 54.36 27.06 -51.47
CA ALA A 180 54.61 26.24 -52.66
C ALA A 180 55.49 24.99 -52.38
N LYS A 181 56.01 24.82 -51.16
CA LYS A 181 56.91 23.70 -50.81
C LYS A 181 56.28 22.58 -49.98
N GLU A 182 55.08 22.76 -49.42
CA GLU A 182 54.39 21.73 -48.61
C GLU A 182 53.35 20.92 -49.40
N ALA A 183 53.23 21.14 -50.72
CA ALA A 183 52.25 20.44 -51.56
C ALA A 183 52.83 19.28 -52.41
N GLU A 184 54.13 18.96 -52.27
CA GLU A 184 54.81 17.93 -53.09
C GLU A 184 55.52 16.81 -52.29
N ASP A 185 55.49 16.78 -50.95
CA ASP A 185 56.01 15.64 -50.15
C ASP A 185 54.86 14.69 -49.72
N ASP A 186 54.80 13.54 -50.40
CA ASP A 186 54.36 12.20 -49.96
C ASP A 186 52.93 12.04 -49.40
N MET A 187 51.94 11.35 -50.00
CA MET A 187 51.91 10.22 -50.94
C MET A 187 52.99 9.15 -50.71
N ASP A 188 52.71 8.18 -49.82
CA ASP A 188 52.74 6.72 -50.07
C ASP A 188 53.07 5.92 -48.79
N GLU A 189 52.06 5.46 -48.04
CA GLU A 189 52.10 4.08 -47.52
C GLU A 189 50.69 3.59 -47.09
N THR A 190 50.45 2.34 -47.42
CA THR A 190 49.17 1.63 -47.51
C THR A 190 48.67 1.03 -46.19
N VAL A 191 47.33 1.06 -46.01
CA VAL A 191 46.40 0.02 -45.49
C VAL A 191 46.91 -1.04 -44.48
N SER A 192 46.30 -1.10 -43.28
CA SER A 192 45.56 -2.30 -42.77
C SER A 192 44.82 -2.03 -41.46
N MET A 193 43.70 -2.76 -41.32
CA MET A 193 42.66 -2.74 -40.28
C MET A 193 43.07 -3.53 -39.03
N GLU A 194 42.61 -3.09 -37.84
CA GLU A 194 42.21 -3.88 -36.66
C GLU A 194 41.90 -2.90 -35.50
N ASP A 195 40.62 -2.60 -35.25
CA ASP A 195 39.83 -3.26 -34.21
C ASP A 195 38.55 -2.46 -33.88
N ASP A 196 37.49 -3.23 -33.78
CA ASP A 196 36.09 -2.85 -33.79
C ASP A 196 35.56 -2.76 -32.35
N THR A 197 34.37 -2.15 -32.22
CA THR A 197 33.42 -2.23 -31.10
C THR A 197 33.52 -1.20 -29.94
N MET A 198 32.33 -0.76 -29.52
CA MET A 198 31.98 0.13 -28.39
C MET A 198 31.57 1.58 -28.70
N ILE A 199 31.02 1.85 -29.89
CA ILE A 199 30.01 2.91 -30.07
C ILE A 199 28.69 2.26 -30.45
N LYS A 200 27.92 1.79 -29.46
CA LYS A 200 26.49 1.45 -29.67
C LYS A 200 25.56 1.54 -28.45
N ASP A 201 26.01 1.99 -27.28
CA ASP A 201 25.16 1.95 -26.07
C ASP A 201 24.54 3.29 -25.61
N ILE A 202 24.65 4.38 -26.38
CA ILE A 202 24.04 5.67 -25.98
C ILE A 202 22.59 5.83 -26.48
N ALA A 203 22.14 5.01 -27.44
CA ALA A 203 20.79 5.12 -28.00
C ALA A 203 19.70 4.32 -27.25
N SER A 204 20.03 3.58 -26.18
CA SER A 204 19.06 2.75 -25.43
C SER A 204 18.58 3.35 -24.10
N ILE A 205 18.98 4.58 -23.74
CA ILE A 205 18.68 5.17 -22.41
C ILE A 205 17.44 6.09 -22.41
N PHE A 206 16.82 6.36 -23.56
CA PHE A 206 15.65 7.26 -23.65
C PHE A 206 14.33 6.62 -24.10
N GLU A 207 14.18 5.29 -24.00
CA GLU A 207 12.86 4.65 -24.10
C GLU A 207 12.62 3.68 -22.94
N LYS A 208 12.16 4.22 -21.80
CA LYS A 208 11.06 3.66 -21.00
C LYS A 208 10.56 4.63 -19.94
#